data_AF-A0A1V5LJ14-F1
#
_entry.id   AF-A0A1V5LJ14-F1
#
_cell.length_a   1.000
_cell.length_b   1.000
_cell.length_c   1.000
_cell.angle_alpha   90.00
_cell.angle_beta   90.00
_cell.angle_gamma   90.00
#
_symmetry.space_group_name_H-M   'P 1'
#
loop_
_entity.id
_entity.type
_entity.pdbx_description
1 polymer ?
#
loop_
_entity_poly.entity_id
_entity_poly.type
_entity_poly.pdbx_seq_one_letter_code
_entity_poly.pdbx_strand_id
1 'polypeptide(L)'
;MDAIRSNARYPVSVLLGRAIAYMQEHLHEEISRDDVAAVACLSPSHFSRVIKGHFGQSFTELLNKMRVEKARELLIRTEKSLIQICLECGFSEQSYFTKVFQRYIGRPPGEFRRMHRAVV
;
A
#
# COMPACT_ATOMS: atom_id res chain seq x y z
N MET A 1 -25.03 25.04 4.24
CA MET A 1 -25.03 23.57 4.38
C MET A 1 -23.62 23.20 4.84
N ASP A 2 -23.37 23.26 6.14
CA ASP A 2 -22.03 23.01 6.71
C ASP A 2 -22.16 22.17 7.96
N ALA A 3 -22.47 20.89 7.76
CA ALA A 3 -22.43 19.88 8.82
C ALA A 3 -21.08 19.16 8.79
N ILE A 4 -19.99 19.89 9.01
CA ILE A 4 -18.69 19.31 9.38
C ILE A 4 -18.35 19.83 10.78
N ARG A 5 -19.27 19.60 11.73
CA ARG A 5 -18.91 19.65 13.13
C ARG A 5 -18.10 18.39 13.41
N SER A 6 -16.78 18.58 13.54
CA SER A 6 -15.93 17.96 14.56
C SER A 6 -16.69 16.97 15.47
N ASN A 7 -16.85 15.72 15.03
CA ASN A 7 -17.24 14.63 15.91
C ASN A 7 -15.96 14.09 16.56
N ALA A 8 -15.40 14.87 17.49
CA ALA A 8 -14.13 14.60 18.14
C ALA A 8 -14.29 13.47 19.17
N ARG A 9 -14.40 12.22 18.69
CA ARG A 9 -14.29 11.03 19.54
C ARG A 9 -12.88 10.41 19.51
N TYR A 10 -12.11 10.66 18.46
CA TYR A 10 -10.72 10.22 18.33
C TYR A 10 -9.89 11.24 17.54
N PRO A 11 -8.61 11.47 17.90
CA PRO A 11 -7.72 12.32 17.14
C PRO A 11 -7.44 11.71 15.75
N VAL A 12 -7.15 12.57 14.77
CA VAL A 12 -6.87 12.16 13.38
C VAL A 12 -5.76 11.10 13.29
N SER A 13 -4.74 11.18 14.14
CA SER A 13 -3.66 10.20 14.23
C SER A 13 -4.16 8.79 14.57
N VAL A 14 -5.16 8.65 15.44
CA VAL A 14 -5.76 7.36 15.81
C VAL A 14 -6.57 6.78 14.65
N LEU A 15 -7.33 7.63 13.94
CA LEU A 15 -8.09 7.19 12.76
C LEU A 15 -7.17 6.74 11.63
N LEU A 16 -6.08 7.48 11.40
CA LEU A 16 -5.04 7.10 10.46
C LEU A 16 -4.34 5.80 10.88
N GLY A 17 -4.05 5.63 12.16
CA GLY A 17 -3.48 4.38 12.69
C GLY A 17 -4.34 3.16 12.33
N ARG A 18 -5.67 3.27 12.48
CA ARG A 18 -6.62 2.21 12.08
C ARG A 18 -6.57 1.93 10.58
N ALA A 19 -6.58 3.00 9.77
CA ALA A 19 -6.46 2.85 8.32
C ALA A 19 -5.18 2.13 7.90
N ILE A 20 -4.03 2.51 8.47
CA ILE A 20 -2.74 1.90 8.15
C ILE A 20 -2.69 0.44 8.60
N ALA A 21 -3.15 0.13 9.81
CA ALA A 21 -3.20 -1.25 10.30
C ALA A 21 -4.06 -2.13 9.37
N TYR A 22 -5.25 -1.66 9.01
CA TYR A 22 -6.12 -2.35 8.07
C TYR A 22 -5.44 -2.57 6.71
N MET A 23 -4.80 -1.53 6.15
CA MET A 23 -4.06 -1.65 4.89
C MET A 23 -2.93 -2.69 4.98
N GLN A 24 -2.19 -2.74 6.10
CA GLN A 24 -1.10 -3.70 6.32
C GLN A 24 -1.60 -5.15 6.35
N GLU A 25 -2.72 -5.39 7.02
CA GLU A 25 -3.33 -6.72 7.12
C GLU A 25 -3.87 -7.20 5.76
N HIS A 26 -4.42 -6.28 4.96
CA HIS A 26 -5.12 -6.59 3.71
C HIS A 26 -4.31 -6.26 2.45
N LEU A 27 -2.97 -6.19 2.54
CA LEU A 27 -2.11 -5.86 1.38
C LEU A 27 -2.31 -6.81 0.18
N HIS A 28 -2.72 -8.06 0.44
CA HIS A 28 -2.89 -9.12 -0.54
C HIS A 28 -4.25 -9.09 -1.24
N GLU A 29 -5.18 -8.24 -0.79
CA GLU A 29 -6.55 -8.13 -1.29
C GLU A 29 -6.74 -6.88 -2.14
N GLU A 30 -7.80 -6.85 -2.94
CA GLU A 30 -8.24 -5.65 -3.65
C GLU A 30 -9.01 -4.74 -2.68
N ILE A 31 -8.29 -3.84 -2.01
CA ILE A 31 -8.89 -2.83 -1.12
C ILE A 31 -9.02 -1.48 -1.82
N SER A 32 -10.20 -0.88 -1.72
CA SER A 32 -10.48 0.45 -2.24
C SER A 32 -10.24 1.53 -1.18
N ARG A 33 -10.16 2.77 -1.62
CA ARG A 33 -10.12 3.94 -0.73
C ARG A 33 -11.34 3.98 0.20
N ASP A 34 -12.50 3.61 -0.33
CA ASP A 34 -13.78 3.75 0.35
C ASP A 34 -13.89 2.73 1.50
N ASP A 35 -13.35 1.51 1.30
CA ASP A 35 -13.23 0.50 2.35
C ASP A 35 -12.39 1.00 3.52
N VAL A 36 -11.20 1.54 3.22
CA VAL A 36 -10.28 2.02 4.27
C VAL A 36 -10.81 3.28 4.95
N ALA A 37 -11.50 4.15 4.22
CA ALA A 37 -12.16 5.32 4.79
C ALA A 37 -13.25 4.90 5.78
N ALA A 38 -14.05 3.88 5.45
CA ALA A 38 -15.08 3.34 6.35
C ALA A 38 -14.46 2.78 7.64
N VAL A 39 -13.37 2.02 7.57
CA VAL A 39 -12.63 1.52 8.74
C VAL A 39 -12.10 2.66 9.62
N ALA A 40 -11.66 3.76 9.00
CA ALA A 40 -11.22 4.97 9.70
C ALA A 40 -12.37 5.84 10.20
N CYS A 41 -13.63 5.48 9.96
CA CYS A 41 -14.82 6.29 10.24
C CYS A 41 -14.77 7.68 9.58
N LEU A 42 -14.24 7.76 8.36
CA LEU A 42 -14.10 8.98 7.57
C LEU A 42 -14.89 8.86 6.27
N SER A 43 -15.39 9.99 5.75
CA SER A 43 -15.86 10.01 4.37
C SER A 43 -14.67 9.83 3.42
N PRO A 44 -14.85 9.24 2.22
CA PRO A 44 -13.74 9.00 1.28
C PRO A 44 -12.98 10.27 0.87
N SER A 45 -13.70 11.40 0.77
CA SER A 45 -13.12 12.71 0.45
C SER A 45 -12.28 13.27 1.61
N HIS A 46 -12.78 13.16 2.84
CA HIS A 46 -12.04 13.58 4.03
C HIS A 46 -10.80 12.70 4.25
N PHE A 47 -10.94 11.38 4.12
CA PHE A 47 -9.83 10.43 4.19
C PHE A 47 -8.74 10.76 3.17
N SER A 48 -9.10 11.03 1.91
CA SER A 48 -8.13 11.39 0.86
C SER A 48 -7.34 12.65 1.22
N ARG A 49 -8.02 13.68 1.74
CA ARG A 49 -7.39 14.94 2.16
C ARG A 49 -6.45 14.71 3.35
N VAL A 50 -6.88 13.95 4.33
CA VAL A 50 -6.11 13.64 5.55
C VAL A 50 -4.87 12.80 5.22
N ILE A 51 -5.01 11.72 4.44
CA ILE A 51 -3.90 10.87 4.01
C ILE A 51 -2.85 11.69 3.25
N LYS A 52 -3.29 12.47 2.25
CA LYS A 52 -2.37 13.29 1.46
C LYS A 52 -1.69 14.37 2.31
N GLY A 53 -2.43 15.01 3.22
CA GLY A 53 -1.87 16.01 4.12
C GLY A 53 -0.88 15.44 5.14
N HIS A 54 -1.12 14.22 5.63
CA HIS A 54 -0.29 13.59 6.66
C HIS A 54 0.94 12.87 6.09
N PHE A 55 0.79 12.16 4.97
CA PHE A 55 1.84 11.32 4.38
C PHE A 55 2.50 11.93 3.14
N GLY A 56 1.95 13.02 2.60
CA GLY A 56 2.40 13.61 1.32
C GLY A 56 2.08 12.75 0.09
N GLN A 57 1.38 11.63 0.28
CA GLN A 57 1.08 10.63 -0.75
C GLN A 57 -0.41 10.35 -0.77
N SER A 58 -0.97 10.03 -1.94
CA SER A 58 -2.34 9.53 -2.04
C SER A 58 -2.50 8.14 -1.40
N PHE A 59 -3.75 7.74 -1.15
CA PHE A 59 -4.07 6.38 -0.68
C PHE A 59 -3.42 5.30 -1.55
N THR A 60 -3.61 5.37 -2.87
CA THR A 60 -3.09 4.38 -3.82
C THR A 60 -1.56 4.36 -3.82
N GLU A 61 -0.90 5.52 -3.73
CA GLU A 61 0.56 5.59 -3.65
C GLU A 61 1.08 4.94 -2.37
N LEU A 62 0.43 5.22 -1.23
CA LEU A 62 0.79 4.63 0.06
C LEU A 62 0.60 3.12 0.06
N LEU A 63 -0.55 2.63 -0.43
CA LEU A 63 -0.83 1.20 -0.57
C LEU A 63 0.22 0.51 -1.45
N ASN A 64 0.50 1.09 -2.62
CA ASN A 64 1.51 0.54 -3.54
C ASN A 64 2.90 0.52 -2.92
N LYS A 65 3.28 1.55 -2.14
CA LYS A 65 4.56 1.56 -1.42
C LYS A 65 4.65 0.39 -0.45
N MET A 66 3.61 0.17 0.36
CA MET A 66 3.57 -0.94 1.33
C MET A 66 3.63 -2.31 0.63
N ARG A 67 2.89 -2.47 -0.47
CA ARG A 67 2.93 -3.70 -1.29
C ARG A 67 4.32 -3.94 -1.91
N VAL A 68 4.99 -2.90 -2.39
CA VAL A 68 6.35 -3.00 -2.93
C VAL A 68 7.36 -3.39 -1.84
N GLU A 69 7.24 -2.85 -0.64
CA GLU A 69 8.10 -3.26 0.48
C GLU A 69 7.93 -4.75 0.80
N LYS A 70 6.69 -5.26 0.86
CA LYS A 70 6.41 -6.70 1.00
C LYS A 70 7.00 -7.51 -0.16
N ALA A 71 6.82 -7.05 -1.40
CA ALA A 71 7.39 -7.72 -2.58
C ALA A 71 8.92 -7.79 -2.52
N ARG A 72 9.58 -6.72 -2.04
CA ARG A 72 11.03 -6.67 -1.85
C ARG A 72 11.49 -7.79 -0.93
N GLU A 73 10.81 -7.99 0.20
CA GLU A 73 11.13 -9.06 1.14
C GLU A 73 10.95 -10.44 0.50
N LEU A 74 9.83 -10.66 -0.21
CA LEU A 74 9.55 -11.94 -0.88
C LEU A 74 10.57 -12.26 -1.99
N LEU A 75 11.03 -11.25 -2.72
CA LEU A 75 12.05 -11.40 -3.76
C LEU A 75 13.40 -11.87 -3.20
N ILE A 76 13.72 -11.46 -1.97
CA ILE A 76 14.97 -11.83 -1.28
C ILE A 76 14.83 -13.19 -0.60
N ARG A 77 13.70 -13.44 0.08
CA ARG A 77 13.55 -14.56 1.01
C ARG A 77 12.97 -15.83 0.39
N THR A 78 12.46 -15.79 -0.84
CA THR A 78 11.71 -16.92 -1.41
C THR A 78 12.09 -17.22 -2.86
N GLU A 79 11.73 -18.42 -3.31
CA GLU A 79 11.84 -18.91 -4.69
C GLU A 79 10.59 -18.67 -5.56
N LYS A 80 9.59 -17.95 -5.03
CA LYS A 80 8.32 -17.71 -5.73
C LYS A 80 8.56 -17.01 -7.07
N SER A 81 7.78 -17.34 -8.09
CA SER A 81 7.86 -16.64 -9.38
C SER A 81 7.43 -15.18 -9.24
N LEU A 82 7.79 -14.32 -10.20
CA LEU A 82 7.38 -12.92 -10.18
C LEU A 82 5.86 -12.75 -10.20
N ILE A 83 5.14 -13.63 -10.92
CA ILE A 83 3.68 -13.63 -10.95
C ILE A 83 3.07 -14.05 -9.60
N GLN A 84 3.66 -15.02 -8.89
CA GLN A 84 3.20 -15.39 -7.55
C GLN A 84 3.38 -14.24 -6.55
N ILE A 85 4.53 -13.57 -6.56
CA ILE A 85 4.78 -12.41 -5.69
C ILE A 85 3.84 -11.25 -6.03
N CYS A 86 3.60 -11.00 -7.32
CA CYS A 86 2.64 -10.00 -7.79
C CYS A 86 1.27 -10.20 -7.13
N LEU A 87 0.71 -11.40 -7.27
CA LEU A 87 -0.60 -11.76 -6.73
C LEU A 87 -0.64 -11.72 -5.20
N GLU A 88 0.39 -12.24 -4.52
CA GLU A 88 0.48 -12.26 -3.04
C GLU A 88 0.67 -10.87 -2.41
N CYS A 89 1.13 -9.91 -3.20
CA CYS A 89 1.21 -8.51 -2.82
C CYS A 89 -0.04 -7.72 -3.25
N GLY A 90 -1.10 -8.38 -3.73
CA GLY A 90 -2.37 -7.74 -4.09
C GLY A 90 -2.32 -6.95 -5.41
N PHE A 91 -1.37 -7.24 -6.29
CA PHE A 91 -1.38 -6.71 -7.66
C PHE A 91 -2.02 -7.73 -8.60
N SER A 92 -3.00 -7.28 -9.38
CA SER A 92 -3.69 -8.14 -10.36
C SER A 92 -2.89 -8.36 -11.64
N GLU A 93 -1.97 -7.44 -11.97
CA GLU A 93 -1.19 -7.49 -13.21
C GLU A 93 0.32 -7.33 -12.98
N GLN A 94 1.09 -8.30 -13.48
CA GLN A 94 2.55 -8.32 -13.35
C GLN A 94 3.24 -7.13 -14.04
N SER A 95 2.68 -6.66 -15.16
CA SER A 95 3.18 -5.48 -15.89
C SER A 95 3.06 -4.21 -15.06
N TYR A 96 1.92 -4.02 -14.39
CA TYR A 96 1.71 -2.90 -13.48
C TYR A 96 2.60 -3.02 -12.24
N PHE A 97 2.64 -4.19 -11.60
CA PHE A 97 3.55 -4.48 -10.50
C PHE A 97 5.00 -4.12 -10.83
N THR A 98 5.50 -4.54 -11.99
CA THR A 98 6.88 -4.27 -12.42
C THR A 98 7.16 -2.77 -12.52
N LYS A 99 6.24 -2.01 -13.14
CA LYS A 99 6.35 -0.54 -13.26
C LYS A 99 6.36 0.14 -11.89
N VAL A 100 5.44 -0.26 -11.01
CA VAL A 100 5.31 0.31 -9.66
C VAL A 100 6.54 -0.04 -8.81
N PHE A 101 6.98 -1.29 -8.83
CA PHE A 101 8.19 -1.73 -8.14
C PHE A 101 9.41 -0.93 -8.59
N GLN A 102 9.61 -0.79 -9.91
CA GLN A 102 10.72 0.00 -10.44
C GLN A 102 10.62 1.48 -10.06
N ARG A 103 9.42 2.08 -10.03
CA ARG A 103 9.23 3.47 -9.59
C ARG A 103 9.70 3.68 -8.15
N TYR A 104 9.45 2.72 -7.25
CA TYR A 104 9.80 2.84 -5.83
C TYR A 104 11.22 2.39 -5.48
N ILE A 105 11.72 1.35 -6.15
CA ILE A 105 13.02 0.71 -5.84
C ILE A 105 14.13 1.17 -6.81
N GLY A 106 13.78 1.72 -7.97
CA GLY A 106 14.72 2.18 -9.00
C GLY A 106 15.15 1.10 -10.00
N ARG A 107 14.71 -0.15 -9.84
CA ARG A 107 15.04 -1.27 -10.75
C ARG A 107 13.92 -2.30 -10.85
N PRO A 108 13.80 -3.05 -11.96
CA PRO A 108 12.81 -4.11 -12.12
C PRO A 108 12.95 -5.22 -11.07
N PRO A 109 11.85 -5.90 -10.67
CA PRO A 109 11.87 -6.90 -9.59
C PRO A 109 12.74 -8.13 -9.92
N GLY A 110 12.77 -8.55 -11.19
CA GLY A 110 13.63 -9.66 -11.62
C GLY A 110 15.12 -9.34 -11.54
N GLU A 111 15.50 -8.10 -11.88
CA GLU A 111 16.87 -7.62 -11.71
C GLU A 111 17.23 -7.48 -10.23
N PHE A 112 16.35 -6.88 -9.45
CA PHE A 112 16.48 -6.77 -8.00
C PHE A 112 16.77 -8.14 -7.37
N ARG A 113 15.98 -9.18 -7.71
CA ARG A 113 16.22 -10.54 -7.20
C ARG A 113 17.61 -11.06 -7.54
N ARG A 114 18.06 -10.93 -8.80
CA ARG A 114 19.39 -11.43 -9.22
C ARG A 114 20.52 -10.75 -8.45
N MET A 115 20.40 -9.46 -8.15
CA MET A 115 21.41 -8.73 -7.39
C MET A 115 21.49 -9.17 -5.93
N HIS A 116 20.36 -9.54 -5.33
CA HIS A 116 20.28 -9.92 -3.92
C HIS A 116 20.42 -11.43 -3.68
N ARG A 117 20.37 -12.24 -4.73
CA ARG A 117 20.79 -13.63 -4.72
C ARG A 117 22.20 -13.74 -5.23
N ALA A 118 23.17 -13.55 -4.33
CA ALA A 118 24.51 -13.97 -4.62
C ALA A 118 24.54 -15.48 -4.89
N VAL A 119 25.22 -15.86 -5.96
CA VAL A 119 25.64 -17.23 -6.26
C VAL A 119 26.37 -17.77 -5.03
N VAL A 120 25.81 -18.81 -4.42
CA VAL A 120 26.55 -19.73 -3.54
C VAL A 120 26.82 -20.97 -4.35
#